data_AF-A0A8H4B4D3-F1
#
_entry.id   AF-A0A8H4B4D3-F1
#
_cell.length_a   1.000
_cell.length_b   1.000
_cell.length_c   1.000
_cell.angle_alpha   90.00
_cell.angle_beta   90.00
_cell.angle_gamma   90.00
#
_symmetry.space_group_name_H-M   'P 1'
#
loop_
_entity.id
_entity.type
_entity.pdbx_description
1 polymer ?
#
loop_
_entity_poly.entity_id
_entity_poly.type
_entity_poly.pdbx_seq_one_letter_code
_entity_poly.pdbx_strand_id
1 'polypeptide(L)'
;MPKQRIVVLGAGVSGLTTATLLLQQKKKFEVTVVAKHFPGDLTSEFTSPWAGAHWRSYAINDDIRQQGMALTKVACRNRLTRVGKLQPFVLKL
;
A
#
# COMPACT_ATOMS: atom_id res chain seq x y z
N MET A 1 -7.44 -18.82 18.85
CA MET A 1 -6.24 -19.17 18.07
C MET A 1 -5.17 -18.11 18.32
N PRO A 2 -3.91 -18.49 18.55
CA PRO A 2 -2.82 -17.53 18.73
C PRO A 2 -2.65 -16.70 17.44
N LYS A 3 -2.55 -15.38 17.57
CA LYS A 3 -2.29 -14.48 16.44
C LYS A 3 -0.80 -14.50 16.11
N GLN A 4 -0.47 -14.56 14.82
CA GLN A 4 0.91 -14.45 14.38
C GLN A 4 1.33 -12.99 14.38
N ARG A 5 2.42 -12.68 15.09
CA ARG A 5 2.97 -11.32 15.17
C ARG A 5 3.84 -11.03 13.96
N ILE A 6 3.59 -9.89 13.31
CA ILE A 6 4.34 -9.41 12.16
C ILE A 6 4.78 -7.98 12.47
N VAL A 7 6.07 -7.71 12.26
CA VAL A 7 6.63 -6.36 12.37
C VAL A 7 6.89 -5.82 10.97
N VAL A 8 6.30 -4.68 10.65
CA VAL A 8 6.53 -3.96 9.40
C VAL A 8 7.49 -2.82 9.67
N LEU A 9 8.60 -2.80 8.95
CA LEU A 9 9.61 -1.75 9.06
C LEU A 9 9.30 -0.63 8.07
N GLY A 10 9.13 0.59 8.59
CA GLY A 10 8.87 1.81 7.84
C GLY A 10 7.38 2.12 7.66
N ALA A 11 7.02 3.40 7.87
CA ALA A 11 5.65 3.92 7.76
C ALA A 11 5.42 4.68 6.44
N GLY A 12 6.15 4.31 5.38
CA GLY A 12 5.91 4.83 4.03
C GLY A 12 4.77 4.12 3.32
N VAL A 13 4.45 4.55 2.09
CA VAL A 13 3.34 3.98 1.30
C VAL A 13 3.44 2.46 1.16
N SER A 14 4.64 1.91 0.97
CA SER A 14 4.86 0.46 0.88
C SER A 14 4.53 -0.26 2.19
N GLY A 15 4.99 0.27 3.34
CA GLY A 15 4.80 -0.35 4.66
C GLY A 15 3.37 -0.24 5.16
N LEU A 16 2.73 0.92 5.00
CA LEU A 16 1.33 1.10 5.42
C LEU A 16 0.36 0.29 4.55
N THR A 17 0.64 0.18 3.24
CA THR A 17 -0.19 -0.64 2.35
C THR A 17 -0.10 -2.12 2.71
N THR A 18 1.10 -2.65 2.96
CA THR A 18 1.27 -4.06 3.36
C THR A 18 0.66 -4.32 4.73
N ALA A 19 0.86 -3.43 5.70
CA ALA A 19 0.25 -3.53 7.03
C ALA A 19 -1.29 -3.58 6.94
N THR A 20 -1.89 -2.72 6.11
CA THR A 20 -3.34 -2.68 5.91
C THR A 20 -3.85 -3.98 5.29
N LEU A 21 -3.16 -4.51 4.27
CA LEU A 21 -3.53 -5.78 3.64
C LEU A 21 -3.44 -6.96 4.62
N LEU A 22 -2.44 -6.98 5.49
CA LEU A 22 -2.29 -8.00 6.52
C LEU A 22 -3.40 -7.93 7.57
N LEU A 23 -3.79 -6.71 7.98
CA LEU A 23 -4.90 -6.50 8.92
C LEU A 23 -6.26 -6.93 8.34
N GLN A 24 -6.44 -6.76 7.03
CA GLN A 24 -7.66 -7.19 6.33
C GLN A 24 -7.82 -8.72 6.28
N GLN A 25 -6.77 -9.50 6.53
CA GLN A 25 -6.84 -10.96 6.52
C GLN A 25 -7.38 -11.52 7.86
N LYS A 26 -8.70 -11.79 7.92
CA LYS A 26 -9.42 -12.64 8.90
C LYS A 26 -8.85 -12.69 10.34
N LYS A 27 -8.46 -11.55 10.93
CA LYS A 27 -7.95 -11.41 12.32
C LYS A 27 -6.81 -12.37 12.72
N LYS A 28 -6.08 -12.92 11.76
CA LYS A 28 -5.00 -13.91 12.01
C LYS A 28 -3.70 -13.27 12.47
N PHE A 29 -3.49 -12.01 12.11
CA PHE A 29 -2.22 -11.31 12.28
C PHE A 29 -2.34 -10.18 13.29
N GLU A 30 -1.30 -10.02 14.10
CA GLU A 30 -1.06 -8.85 14.94
C GLU A 30 0.10 -8.08 14.30
N VAL A 31 -0.21 -6.91 13.72
CA VAL A 31 0.74 -6.13 12.94
C VAL A 31 1.24 -4.95 13.76
N THR A 32 2.56 -4.83 13.91
CA THR A 32 3.21 -3.67 14.54
C THR A 32 4.05 -2.96 13.50
N VAL A 33 3.87 -1.64 13.34
CA VAL A 33 4.69 -0.82 12.44
C VAL A 33 5.75 -0.11 13.25
N VAL A 34 7.02 -0.27 12.87
CA VAL A 34 8.14 0.42 13.49
C VAL A 34 8.83 1.27 12.44
N ALA A 35 8.91 2.57 12.67
CA ALA A 35 9.50 3.51 11.72
C ALA A 35 10.20 4.66 12.44
N LYS A 36 11.24 5.21 11.79
CA LYS A 36 11.92 6.44 12.22
C LYS A 36 11.07 7.68 11.95
N HIS A 37 10.31 7.67 10.85
CA HIS A 37 9.46 8.78 10.41
C HIS A 37 8.04 8.27 10.15
N PHE A 38 7.06 9.07 10.53
CA PHE A 38 5.63 8.81 10.34
C PHE A 38 5.01 9.78 9.32
N PRO A 39 3.86 9.44 8.71
CA PRO A 39 3.13 10.39 7.87
C PRO A 39 2.79 11.65 8.67
N GLY A 40 3.38 12.77 8.27
CA GLY A 40 3.37 14.04 9.01
C GLY A 40 4.77 14.64 9.16
N ASP A 41 5.79 13.79 9.19
CA ASP A 41 7.19 14.22 9.23
C ASP A 41 7.68 14.59 7.82
N LEU A 42 8.25 15.78 7.68
CA LEU A 42 8.84 16.26 6.43
C LEU A 42 10.37 16.25 6.57
N THR A 43 10.98 15.12 6.28
CA THR A 43 12.44 14.94 6.28
C THR A 43 12.91 14.44 4.93
N SER A 44 14.17 14.70 4.56
CA SER A 44 14.75 14.20 3.30
C SER A 44 14.86 12.67 3.27
N GLU A 45 14.98 12.05 4.45
CA GLU A 45 15.07 10.60 4.62
C GLU A 45 13.72 9.88 4.44
N PHE A 46 12.61 10.61 4.41
CA PHE A 46 11.27 10.06 4.21
C PHE A 46 10.71 10.49 2.86
N THR A 47 10.67 9.55 1.91
CA THR A 47 10.35 9.85 0.50
C THR A 47 8.85 9.99 0.22
N SER A 48 7.99 9.42 1.08
CA SER A 48 6.54 9.37 0.83
C SER A 48 5.85 10.74 0.75
N PRO A 49 6.19 11.75 1.58
CA PRO A 49 5.58 13.08 1.51
C PRO A 49 5.97 13.89 0.27
N TRP A 50 7.16 13.66 -0.29
CA TRP A 50 7.67 14.38 -1.46
C TRP A 50 7.06 13.91 -2.79
N ALA A 51 6.27 12.83 -2.76
CA ALA A 51 5.63 12.30 -3.94
C ALA A 51 4.41 13.16 -4.34
N GLY A 52 4.34 13.62 -5.59
CA GLY A 52 3.11 14.21 -6.14
C GLY A 52 1.95 13.20 -6.29
N ALA A 53 2.28 11.90 -6.29
CA ALA A 53 1.35 10.76 -6.27
C ALA A 53 0.24 10.78 -7.35
N HIS A 54 0.63 10.73 -8.63
CA HIS A 54 -0.29 10.43 -9.74
C HIS A 54 -0.05 9.01 -10.28
N TRP A 55 -1.10 8.31 -10.65
CA TRP A 55 -0.96 7.03 -11.34
C TRP A 55 -0.65 7.28 -12.82
N ARG A 56 0.59 7.05 -13.24
CA ARG A 56 0.99 6.98 -14.66
C ARG A 56 1.89 5.79 -14.90
N SER A 57 1.64 5.08 -15.99
CA SER A 57 2.58 4.07 -16.48
C SER A 57 3.78 4.79 -17.09
N TYR A 58 4.99 4.42 -16.67
CA TYR A 58 6.23 4.90 -17.30
C TYR A 58 6.54 4.14 -18.60
N ALA A 59 5.82 3.04 -18.86
CA ALA A 59 5.99 2.22 -20.03
C ALA A 59 5.59 2.97 -21.31
N ILE A 60 6.51 3.04 -22.26
CA ILE A 60 6.27 3.54 -23.62
C ILE A 60 5.64 2.41 -24.46
N ASN A 61 4.90 2.75 -25.52
CA ASN A 61 4.18 1.78 -26.37
C ASN A 61 5.08 0.73 -27.05
N ASP A 62 6.40 0.96 -27.10
CA ASP A 62 7.35 0.05 -27.73
C ASP A 62 8.12 -0.85 -26.75
N ASP A 63 8.01 -0.61 -25.44
CA ASP A 63 8.70 -1.44 -24.43
C ASP A 63 7.74 -2.42 -23.75
N ILE A 64 7.64 -3.62 -24.33
CA ILE A 64 6.80 -4.72 -23.84
C ILE A 64 7.19 -5.13 -22.40
N ARG A 65 8.46 -5.00 -22.00
CA ARG A 65 8.90 -5.38 -20.64
C ARG A 65 8.34 -4.39 -19.63
N GLN A 66 8.40 -3.10 -19.94
CA GLN A 66 7.80 -2.07 -19.10
C GLN A 66 6.27 -2.14 -19.09
N GLN A 67 5.65 -2.48 -20.22
CA GLN A 67 4.20 -2.69 -20.30
C GLN A 67 3.75 -3.87 -19.45
N GLY A 68 4.47 -4.99 -19.47
CA GLY A 68 4.19 -6.14 -18.62
C GLY A 68 4.15 -5.75 -17.14
N MET A 69 5.15 -4.99 -16.68
CA MET A 69 5.19 -4.46 -15.31
C MET A 69 4.06 -3.46 -15.03
N ALA A 70 3.68 -2.63 -16.01
CA ALA A 70 2.59 -1.68 -15.89
C ALA A 70 1.23 -2.38 -15.78
N LEU A 71 0.99 -3.44 -16.54
CA LEU A 71 -0.22 -4.26 -16.49
C LEU A 71 -0.35 -4.95 -15.12
N THR A 72 0.75 -5.43 -14.53
CA THR A 72 0.72 -5.97 -13.15
C THR A 72 0.27 -4.90 -12.14
N LYS A 73 0.69 -3.64 -12.31
CA LYS A 73 0.23 -2.52 -11.46
C LYS A 73 -1.26 -2.22 -11.64
N VAL A 74 -1.78 -2.27 -12.87
CA VAL A 74 -3.23 -2.14 -13.15
C VAL A 74 -4.02 -3.27 -12.46
N ALA A 75 -3.53 -4.50 -12.58
CA ALA A 75 -4.16 -5.66 -11.96
C ALA A 75 -4.19 -5.53 -10.43
N CYS A 76 -3.09 -5.05 -9.83
CA CYS A 76 -3.02 -4.76 -8.40
C CYS A 76 -4.05 -3.71 -7.98
N ARG A 77 -4.18 -2.59 -8.73
CA ARG A 77 -5.23 -1.58 -8.50
C ARG A 77 -6.63 -2.18 -8.56
N ASN A 78 -6.94 -2.94 -9.61
CA ASN A 78 -8.25 -3.55 -9.79
C ASN A 78 -8.58 -4.59 -8.71
N ARG A 79 -7.55 -5.22 -8.12
CA ARG A 79 -7.71 -6.11 -6.97
C ARG A 79 -7.95 -5.33 -5.69
N LEU A 80 -7.20 -4.25 -5.45
CA LEU A 80 -7.37 -3.38 -4.29
C LEU A 80 -8.74 -2.70 -4.26
N THR A 81 -9.26 -2.25 -5.39
CA THR A 81 -10.62 -1.67 -5.47
C THR A 81 -11.72 -2.69 -5.20
N ARG A 82 -11.53 -3.97 -5.55
CA ARG A 82 -12.46 -5.04 -5.15
C ARG A 82 -12.40 -5.34 -3.65
N VAL A 83 -11.22 -5.29 -3.05
CA VAL A 83 -11.06 -5.44 -1.59
C VAL A 83 -11.70 -4.27 -0.84
N GLY A 84 -11.58 -3.05 -1.37
CA GLY A 84 -12.26 -1.86 -0.83
C GLY A 84 -13.80 -1.92 -0.92
N LYS A 85 -14.36 -2.61 -1.94
CA LYS A 85 -15.81 -2.82 -2.06
C LYS A 85 -16.40 -3.84 -1.07
N LEU A 86 -15.57 -4.57 -0.31
CA LEU A 86 -16.02 -5.45 0.77
C LEU A 86 -16.27 -4.71 2.11
N GLN A 87 -16.17 -3.38 2.14
CA GLN A 87 -16.58 -2.55 3.29
C GLN A 87 -17.59 -1.48 2.87
N PRO A 88 -18.91 -1.71 3.03
CA PRO A 88 -19.86 -0.61 3.19
C PRO A 88 -19.96 -0.33 4.69
N PHE A 89 -19.05 0.45 5.27
CA PHE A 89 -19.27 0.99 6.61
C PHE A 89 -18.73 2.42 6.72
N VAL A 90 -19.66 3.35 6.48
CA VAL A 90 -19.81 4.66 7.11
C VAL A 90 -18.61 5.61 7.04
N LEU A 91 -18.64 6.48 6.03
CA LEU A 91 -18.29 7.88 6.24
C LEU A 91 -19.52 8.72 5.89
N LYS A 92 -20.32 9.00 6.93
CA LYS A 92 -21.35 10.04 6.93
C LYS A 92 -20.78 11.14 7.83
N LEU A 93 -20.23 12.17 7.20
CA LEU A 93 -20.18 13.52 7.75
C LEU A 93 -21.16 14.34 6.90
#